data_AF-A0A1F7AU14-F1
#
_entry.id   AF-A0A1F7AU14-F1
#
_cell.length_a   1.000
_cell.length_b   1.000
_cell.length_c   1.000
_cell.angle_alpha   90.00
_cell.angle_beta   90.00
_cell.angle_gamma   90.00
#
_symmetry.space_group_name_H-M   'P 1'
#
loop_
_entity.id
_entity.type
_entity.pdbx_description
1 polymer ?
#
loop_
_entity_poly.entity_id
_entity_poly.type
_entity_poly.pdbx_seq_one_letter_code
_entity_poly.pdbx_strand_id
1 'polypeptide(L)'
;MTNFTIDRQQASELIGVSLRTLDRYIRAGQLNARKINGFVKLDESQVRGFKTGYVPRQEQPQEDTEIVQEGVPKIRIHRSLNSFDRVEAIDVHSEVSRVLGEEISSSPRQTDVYEVLYKETREELKDYQKKLEIANYRVGHLEAQVKNSIPLLTYRAESLKSSTRENVLKKAVQDQANKSKGLERVLDLEKTNAKIYAGLLFFILLLQPILWWVLRR
;
A
#
# COMPACT_ATOMS: atom_id res chain seq x y z
N MET A 1 28.76 -26.11 -10.38
CA MET A 1 28.79 -24.90 -11.23
C MET A 1 27.35 -24.53 -11.54
N THR A 2 26.91 -23.32 -11.23
CA THR A 2 25.53 -22.86 -11.47
C THR A 2 25.42 -22.38 -12.93
N ASN A 3 24.71 -23.15 -13.74
CA ASN A 3 24.56 -22.86 -15.17
C ASN A 3 23.26 -22.09 -15.39
N PHE A 4 23.37 -20.79 -15.69
CA PHE A 4 22.23 -19.92 -16.00
C PHE A 4 21.88 -20.00 -17.49
N THR A 5 21.16 -21.05 -17.87
CA THR A 5 20.84 -21.36 -19.28
C THR A 5 19.40 -21.05 -19.67
N ILE A 6 18.44 -21.16 -18.73
CA ILE A 6 17.01 -21.15 -19.04
C ILE A 6 16.42 -19.74 -19.03
N ASP A 7 15.63 -19.43 -20.05
CA ASP A 7 14.90 -18.17 -20.16
C ASP A 7 13.60 -18.17 -19.33
N ARG A 8 13.09 -16.98 -19.00
CA ARG A 8 11.86 -16.81 -18.21
C ARG A 8 10.64 -17.55 -18.78
N GLN A 9 10.48 -17.56 -20.10
CA GLN A 9 9.35 -18.25 -20.75
C GLN A 9 9.44 -19.77 -20.54
N GLN A 10 10.60 -20.35 -20.84
CA GLN A 10 10.86 -21.77 -20.65
C GLN A 10 10.73 -22.19 -19.17
N ALA A 11 11.22 -21.38 -18.23
CA ALA A 11 11.07 -21.66 -16.81
C ALA A 11 9.59 -21.63 -16.36
N SER A 12 8.78 -20.73 -16.92
CA SER A 12 7.35 -20.63 -16.60
C SER A 12 6.56 -21.85 -17.08
N GLU A 13 6.91 -22.37 -18.25
CA GLU A 13 6.32 -23.60 -18.81
C GLU A 13 6.74 -24.84 -18.01
N LEU A 14 8.02 -24.94 -17.63
CA LEU A 14 8.54 -26.08 -16.87
C LEU A 14 7.90 -26.21 -15.48
N ILE A 15 7.67 -25.08 -14.81
CA ILE A 15 7.05 -25.04 -13.47
C ILE A 15 5.51 -25.07 -13.58
N GLY A 16 4.93 -24.69 -14.72
CA GLY A 16 3.48 -24.63 -14.92
C GLY A 16 2.85 -23.40 -14.24
N VAL A 17 3.56 -22.27 -14.21
CA VAL A 17 3.08 -21.01 -13.58
C VAL A 17 3.15 -19.85 -14.55
N SER A 18 2.34 -18.80 -14.31
CA SER A 18 2.41 -17.59 -15.14
C SER A 18 3.77 -16.89 -15.01
N LEU A 19 4.20 -16.17 -16.06
CA LEU A 19 5.41 -15.34 -16.05
C LEU A 19 5.45 -14.36 -14.86
N ARG A 20 4.29 -13.80 -14.49
CA ARG A 20 4.17 -12.88 -13.33
C ARG A 20 4.42 -13.60 -12.01
N THR A 21 3.98 -14.85 -11.89
CA THR A 21 4.24 -15.69 -10.71
C THR A 21 5.71 -16.08 -10.64
N LEU A 22 6.32 -16.44 -11.77
CA LEU A 22 7.76 -16.69 -11.87
C LEU A 22 8.56 -15.46 -11.41
N ASP A 23 8.20 -14.26 -11.87
CA ASP A 23 8.87 -13.01 -11.46
C ASP A 23 8.76 -12.76 -9.96
N ARG A 24 7.64 -13.13 -9.33
CA ARG A 24 7.48 -13.05 -7.88
C ARG A 24 8.43 -14.01 -7.17
N TYR A 25 8.59 -15.23 -7.66
CA TYR A 25 9.53 -16.21 -7.09
C TYR A 25 10.98 -15.76 -7.22
N ILE A 26 11.35 -15.13 -8.35
CA ILE A 26 12.66 -14.52 -8.53
C ILE A 26 12.88 -13.38 -7.52
N ARG A 27 11.91 -12.47 -7.37
CA ARG A 27 12.00 -11.35 -6.41
C ARG A 27 12.01 -11.81 -4.95
N ALA A 28 11.34 -12.91 -4.64
CA ALA A 28 11.32 -13.51 -3.31
C ALA A 28 12.59 -14.32 -2.98
N GLY A 29 13.55 -14.44 -3.91
CA GLY A 29 14.78 -15.20 -3.72
C GLY A 29 14.57 -16.72 -3.71
N GLN A 30 13.44 -17.20 -4.24
CA GLN A 30 13.15 -18.65 -4.31
C GLN A 30 13.79 -19.33 -5.53
N LEU A 31 14.12 -18.56 -6.57
CA LEU A 31 14.80 -19.01 -7.78
C LEU A 31 15.98 -18.09 -8.08
N ASN A 32 17.17 -18.64 -8.29
CA ASN A 32 18.34 -17.86 -8.66
C ASN A 32 18.24 -17.42 -10.12
N ALA A 33 18.30 -16.12 -10.32
CA ALA A 33 18.29 -15.50 -11.63
C ALA A 33 19.47 -14.53 -11.78
N ARG A 34 20.07 -14.51 -12.97
CA ARG A 34 21.14 -13.58 -13.32
C ARG A 34 20.77 -12.85 -14.61
N LYS A 35 21.04 -11.55 -14.65
CA LYS A 35 20.89 -10.74 -15.86
C LYS A 35 22.14 -10.89 -16.73
N ILE A 36 22.00 -11.50 -17.91
CA ILE A 36 23.06 -11.70 -18.89
C ILE A 36 22.58 -11.08 -20.20
N ASN A 37 23.32 -10.09 -20.72
CA ASN A 37 22.99 -9.39 -21.97
C ASN A 37 21.56 -8.82 -22.04
N GLY A 38 21.05 -8.30 -20.91
CA GLY A 38 19.70 -7.74 -20.83
C GLY A 38 18.60 -8.77 -20.57
N PHE A 39 18.86 -10.06 -20.77
CA PHE A 39 17.92 -11.15 -20.50
C PHE A 39 18.13 -11.72 -19.10
N VAL A 40 17.04 -12.11 -18.45
CA VAL A 40 17.06 -12.75 -17.12
C VAL A 40 17.10 -14.25 -17.35
N LYS A 41 18.23 -14.88 -17.00
CA LYS A 41 18.44 -16.32 -17.10
C LYS A 41 18.41 -16.97 -15.73
N LEU A 42 17.78 -18.14 -15.64
CA LEU A 42 17.61 -18.91 -14.41
C LEU A 42 18.50 -20.15 -14.41
N ASP A 43 18.83 -20.62 -13.21
CA ASP A 43 19.51 -21.90 -13.01
C ASP A 43 18.55 -23.06 -13.30
N GLU A 44 18.89 -23.88 -14.29
CA GLU A 44 18.08 -25.02 -14.72
C GLU A 44 17.85 -26.06 -13.62
N SER A 45 18.86 -26.30 -12.79
CA SER A 45 18.79 -27.28 -11.72
C SER A 45 17.77 -26.89 -10.65
N GLN A 46 17.69 -25.59 -10.35
CA GLN A 46 16.75 -25.05 -9.37
C GLN A 46 15.32 -25.01 -9.89
N VAL A 47 15.13 -24.62 -11.15
CA VAL A 47 13.80 -24.61 -11.80
C VAL A 47 13.20 -26.01 -11.80
N ARG A 48 14.01 -27.05 -12.09
CA ARG A 48 13.57 -28.45 -12.03
C ARG A 48 13.28 -28.92 -10.60
N GLY A 49 14.12 -28.56 -9.63
CA GLY A 49 13.91 -28.88 -8.21
C GLY A 49 12.70 -28.17 -7.59
N PHE A 50 12.33 -27.00 -8.11
CA PHE A 50 11.16 -26.26 -7.65
C PHE A 50 9.86 -27.02 -7.92
N LYS A 51 9.78 -27.78 -9.03
CA LYS A 51 8.63 -28.62 -9.37
C LYS A 51 8.44 -29.77 -8.39
N THR A 52 9.52 -30.30 -7.82
CA THR A 52 9.47 -31.41 -6.85
C THR A 52 9.24 -30.93 -5.41
N GLY A 53 8.98 -29.63 -5.21
CA GLY A 53 8.66 -29.04 -3.91
C GLY A 53 9.87 -28.66 -3.06
N TYR A 54 11.09 -28.71 -3.61
CA TYR A 54 12.30 -28.32 -2.89
C TYR A 54 12.65 -26.86 -3.20
N VAL A 55 12.54 -25.98 -2.19
CA VAL A 55 12.99 -24.59 -2.27
C VAL A 55 14.19 -24.42 -1.35
N PRO A 56 15.43 -24.41 -1.86
CA PRO A 56 16.58 -24.06 -1.03
C PRO A 56 16.48 -22.57 -0.65
N ARG A 57 16.23 -22.30 0.63
CA ARG A 57 16.26 -20.95 1.18
C ARG A 57 17.72 -20.50 1.26
N GLN A 58 18.13 -19.56 0.42
CA GLN A 58 19.42 -18.88 0.63
C GLN A 58 19.28 -17.91 1.80
N GLU A 59 20.14 -18.07 2.80
CA GLU A 59 20.47 -17.05 3.78
C GLU A 59 21.15 -15.91 3.02
N GLN A 60 20.46 -14.76 2.91
CA GLN A 60 21.09 -13.55 2.42
C GLN A 60 22.14 -13.10 3.44
N PRO A 61 23.35 -12.69 3.04
CA PRO A 61 24.26 -11.96 3.92
C PRO A 61 23.57 -10.65 4.31
N GLN A 62 23.15 -10.56 5.57
CA GLN A 62 22.66 -9.32 6.17
C GLN A 62 23.88 -8.50 6.55
N GLU A 63 24.08 -7.36 5.88
CA GLU A 63 24.87 -6.26 6.46
C GLU A 63 24.04 -5.65 7.60
N ASP A 64 24.53 -5.93 8.81
CA ASP A 64 24.52 -5.14 10.04
C ASP A 64 23.18 -4.56 10.54
N THR A 65 22.65 -5.13 11.63
CA THR A 65 22.78 -4.61 13.02
C THR A 65 21.85 -5.40 13.97
N GLU A 66 22.46 -6.16 14.88
CA GLU A 66 22.14 -6.48 16.30
C GLU A 66 20.72 -6.24 16.87
N ILE A 67 20.10 -6.99 17.81
CA ILE A 67 20.34 -8.21 18.59
C ILE A 67 18.95 -8.63 19.17
N VAL A 68 18.58 -9.92 18.99
CA VAL A 68 17.90 -10.89 19.89
C VAL A 68 16.63 -10.53 20.70
N GLN A 69 15.54 -11.28 20.48
CA GLN A 69 14.96 -12.18 21.51
C GLN A 69 14.05 -13.29 20.90
N GLU A 70 14.59 -14.51 21.02
CA GLU A 70 13.99 -15.84 21.27
C GLU A 70 12.58 -16.22 20.76
N GLY A 71 12.56 -17.28 19.92
CA GLY A 71 11.91 -18.52 20.38
C GLY A 71 10.54 -18.90 19.83
N VAL A 72 10.32 -18.97 18.50
CA VAL A 72 9.34 -19.92 17.91
C VAL A 72 9.78 -20.31 16.49
N PRO A 73 9.95 -21.61 16.16
CA PRO A 73 10.13 -22.01 14.76
C PRO A 73 8.81 -21.82 14.01
N LYS A 74 8.68 -20.72 13.24
CA LYS A 74 7.61 -20.56 12.25
C LYS A 74 7.89 -21.47 11.06
N ILE A 75 7.55 -22.75 11.18
CA ILE A 75 7.38 -23.63 10.03
C ILE A 75 6.07 -23.19 9.35
N ARG A 76 6.14 -22.22 8.43
CA ARG A 76 5.03 -21.95 7.52
C ARG A 76 5.07 -22.99 6.40
N ILE A 77 4.39 -24.11 6.63
CA ILE A 77 4.05 -25.07 5.57
C ILE A 77 3.01 -24.38 4.68
N HIS A 78 3.46 -23.74 3.60
CA HIS A 78 2.56 -23.36 2.52
C HIS A 78 2.22 -24.63 1.74
N ARG A 79 1.20 -25.36 2.19
CA ARG A 79 0.57 -26.42 1.41
C ARG A 79 -0.14 -25.74 0.23
N SER A 80 0.40 -25.88 -0.97
CA SER A 80 -0.21 -25.33 -2.18
C SER A 80 -1.56 -25.98 -2.43
N LEU A 81 -2.63 -25.18 -2.49
CA LEU A 81 -4.01 -25.60 -2.72
C LEU A 81 -4.34 -25.92 -4.19
N ASN A 82 -3.36 -26.24 -5.02
CA ASN A 82 -3.58 -26.43 -6.45
C ASN A 82 -3.26 -27.86 -6.89
N SER A 83 -4.13 -28.80 -6.49
CA SER A 83 -4.34 -30.06 -7.21
C SER A 83 -5.81 -30.49 -7.06
N PHE A 84 -6.72 -29.73 -7.66
CA PHE A 84 -8.16 -30.05 -7.69
C PHE A 84 -8.72 -30.26 -9.11
N ASP A 85 -7.87 -30.34 -10.13
CA ASP A 85 -8.31 -30.73 -11.47
C ASP A 85 -7.95 -32.19 -11.73
N ARG A 86 -8.99 -33.03 -11.71
CA ARG A 86 -9.07 -34.49 -11.93
C ARG A 86 -9.33 -35.30 -10.66
N VAL A 87 -10.55 -35.17 -10.15
CA VAL A 87 -11.19 -36.25 -9.40
C VAL A 87 -12.27 -36.79 -10.33
N GLU A 88 -12.00 -37.93 -10.97
CA GLU A 88 -13.08 -38.77 -11.48
C GLU A 88 -13.98 -39.13 -10.29
N ALA A 89 -15.30 -39.04 -10.48
CA ALA A 89 -16.26 -39.37 -9.43
C ALA A 89 -16.16 -40.86 -9.09
N ILE A 90 -15.23 -41.21 -8.21
CA ILE A 90 -15.14 -42.52 -7.60
C ILE A 90 -16.30 -42.59 -6.61
N ASP A 91 -17.28 -43.45 -6.92
CA ASP A 91 -18.37 -43.77 -6.01
C ASP A 91 -17.79 -44.54 -4.82
N VAL A 92 -17.42 -43.76 -3.79
CA VAL A 92 -16.76 -44.21 -2.55
C VAL A 92 -17.53 -45.35 -1.90
N HIS A 93 -18.83 -45.46 -2.12
CA HIS A 93 -19.64 -46.52 -1.53
C HIS A 93 -19.41 -47.89 -2.17
N SER A 94 -19.10 -47.93 -3.47
CA SER A 94 -18.85 -49.16 -4.22
C SER A 94 -17.46 -49.75 -3.95
N GLU A 95 -16.45 -48.90 -3.79
CA GLU A 95 -15.06 -49.33 -3.55
C GLU A 95 -14.86 -49.82 -2.10
N VAL A 96 -15.51 -49.15 -1.13
CA VAL A 96 -15.47 -49.55 0.29
C VAL A 96 -16.16 -50.90 0.51
N SER A 97 -17.24 -51.19 -0.22
CA SER A 97 -17.96 -52.47 -0.17
C SER A 97 -17.18 -53.64 -0.78
N ARG A 98 -16.22 -53.35 -1.68
CA ARG A 98 -15.40 -54.37 -2.34
C ARG A 98 -14.13 -54.72 -1.54
N VAL A 99 -13.62 -53.78 -0.75
CA VAL A 99 -12.44 -53.96 0.10
C VAL A 99 -12.81 -54.57 1.47
N LEU A 100 -13.99 -54.25 1.99
CA LEU A 100 -14.53 -54.84 3.22
C LEU A 100 -15.42 -56.03 2.85
N GLY A 101 -14.76 -57.15 2.52
CA GLY A 101 -15.42 -58.44 2.37
C GLY A 101 -16.34 -58.75 3.55
N GLU A 102 -17.37 -59.53 3.24
CA GLU A 102 -18.57 -59.90 4.01
C GLU A 102 -18.31 -60.67 5.33
N GLU A 103 -17.18 -60.41 6.01
CA GLU A 103 -16.76 -61.10 7.23
C GLU A 103 -16.21 -60.12 8.27
N ILE A 104 -17.06 -59.24 8.80
CA ILE A 104 -16.87 -58.77 10.18
C ILE A 104 -18.19 -58.91 10.90
N SER A 105 -18.44 -60.15 11.30
CA SER A 105 -19.26 -60.47 12.45
C SER A 105 -18.74 -59.69 13.67
N SER A 106 -19.50 -58.66 14.05
CA SER A 106 -19.73 -58.24 15.44
C SER A 106 -18.59 -58.50 16.44
N SER A 107 -17.56 -57.65 16.44
CA SER A 107 -16.70 -57.48 17.61
C SER A 107 -17.09 -56.16 18.30
N PRO A 108 -17.60 -56.19 19.55
CA PRO A 108 -18.12 -54.99 20.24
C PRO A 108 -17.06 -53.90 20.45
N ARG A 109 -15.77 -54.19 20.22
CA ARG A 109 -14.67 -53.24 20.41
C ARG A 109 -14.41 -52.33 19.21
N GLN A 110 -14.80 -52.70 18.00
CA GLN A 110 -14.56 -51.86 16.81
C GLN A 110 -15.58 -50.72 16.70
N THR A 111 -16.83 -50.97 17.09
CA THR A 111 -17.89 -49.95 17.16
C THR A 111 -17.52 -48.78 18.08
N ASP A 112 -16.87 -49.07 19.20
CA ASP A 112 -16.45 -48.03 20.15
C ASP A 112 -15.37 -47.10 19.58
N VAL A 113 -14.43 -47.63 18.79
CA VAL A 113 -13.36 -46.84 18.17
C VAL A 113 -13.92 -45.86 17.14
N TYR A 114 -14.86 -46.30 16.31
CA TYR A 114 -15.53 -45.42 15.34
C TYR A 114 -16.42 -44.38 16.02
N GLU A 115 -17.10 -44.75 17.11
CA GLU A 115 -17.90 -43.80 17.87
C GLU A 115 -17.04 -42.70 18.51
N VAL A 116 -15.87 -43.06 19.06
CA VAL A 116 -14.91 -42.09 19.63
C VAL A 116 -14.37 -41.16 18.54
N LEU A 117 -13.90 -41.70 17.42
CA LEU A 117 -13.43 -40.90 16.27
C LEU A 117 -14.54 -39.97 15.73
N TYR A 118 -15.78 -40.45 15.67
CA TYR A 118 -16.91 -39.64 15.23
C TYR A 118 -17.21 -38.50 16.21
N LYS A 119 -17.16 -38.76 17.52
CA LYS A 119 -17.36 -37.72 18.54
C LYS A 119 -16.26 -36.66 18.48
N GLU A 120 -15.00 -37.09 18.39
CA GLU A 120 -13.84 -36.21 18.30
C GLU A 120 -13.89 -35.33 17.04
N THR A 121 -14.14 -35.92 15.87
CA THR A 121 -14.28 -35.16 14.61
C THR A 121 -15.47 -34.19 14.64
N ARG A 122 -16.59 -34.57 15.26
CA ARG A 122 -17.75 -33.67 15.44
C ARG A 122 -17.43 -32.52 16.39
N GLU A 123 -16.63 -32.74 17.41
CA GLU A 123 -16.17 -31.72 18.34
C GLU A 123 -15.18 -30.76 17.67
N GLU A 124 -14.20 -31.28 16.91
CA GLU A 124 -13.30 -30.47 16.10
C GLU A 124 -14.06 -29.60 15.08
N LEU A 125 -15.06 -30.17 14.40
CA LEU A 125 -15.91 -29.42 13.46
C LEU A 125 -16.63 -28.26 14.15
N LYS A 126 -17.17 -28.47 15.35
CA LYS A 126 -17.79 -27.40 16.14
C LYS A 126 -16.78 -26.31 16.51
N ASP A 127 -15.56 -26.69 16.85
CA ASP A 127 -14.52 -25.72 17.19
C ASP A 127 -14.03 -24.92 15.98
N TYR A 128 -13.93 -25.55 14.80
CA TYR A 128 -13.68 -24.84 13.56
C TYR A 128 -14.82 -23.87 13.22
N GLN A 129 -16.07 -24.29 13.40
CA GLN A 129 -17.24 -23.44 13.17
C GLN A 129 -17.23 -22.22 14.09
N LYS A 130 -16.96 -22.39 15.40
CA LYS A 130 -16.79 -21.27 16.34
C LYS A 130 -15.66 -20.33 15.94
N LYS A 131 -14.49 -20.86 15.54
CA LYS A 131 -13.35 -20.04 15.08
C LYS A 131 -13.72 -19.23 13.85
N LEU A 132 -14.48 -19.82 12.93
CA LEU A 132 -14.94 -19.18 11.71
C LEU A 132 -15.97 -18.07 11.99
N GLU A 133 -16.90 -18.31 12.91
CA GLU A 133 -17.85 -17.29 13.39
C GLU A 133 -17.13 -16.09 14.03
N ILE A 134 -16.14 -16.35 14.90
CA ILE A 134 -15.31 -15.29 15.52
C ILE A 134 -14.53 -14.51 14.46
N ALA A 135 -13.95 -15.21 13.48
CA ALA A 135 -13.22 -14.58 12.39
C ALA A 135 -14.14 -13.69 11.54
N ASN A 136 -15.32 -14.18 11.16
CA ASN A 136 -16.32 -13.41 10.42
C ASN A 136 -16.79 -12.18 11.20
N TYR A 137 -17.05 -12.33 12.50
CA TYR A 137 -17.42 -11.21 13.36
C TYR A 137 -16.32 -10.13 13.37
N ARG A 138 -15.05 -10.52 13.51
CA ARG A 138 -13.91 -9.59 13.48
C ARG A 138 -13.75 -8.91 12.12
N VAL A 139 -13.91 -9.65 11.03
CA VAL A 139 -13.88 -9.09 9.66
C VAL A 139 -15.00 -8.08 9.49
N GLY A 140 -16.24 -8.41 9.87
CA GLY A 140 -17.36 -7.48 9.81
C GLY A 140 -17.13 -6.21 10.64
N HIS A 141 -16.53 -6.34 11.82
CA HIS A 141 -16.18 -5.19 12.65
C HIS A 141 -15.10 -4.31 12.00
N LEU A 142 -14.05 -4.91 11.43
CA LEU A 142 -13.01 -4.20 10.69
C LEU A 142 -13.55 -3.53 9.43
N GLU A 143 -14.43 -4.19 8.69
CA GLU A 143 -15.09 -3.61 7.52
C GLU A 143 -15.95 -2.40 7.90
N ALA A 144 -16.69 -2.48 9.00
CA ALA A 144 -17.46 -1.34 9.52
C ALA A 144 -16.53 -0.19 9.94
N GLN A 145 -15.42 -0.51 10.62
CA GLN A 145 -14.42 0.49 11.00
C GLN A 145 -13.77 1.14 9.78
N VAL A 146 -13.47 0.36 8.72
CA VAL A 146 -12.91 0.87 7.46
C VAL A 146 -13.93 1.73 6.71
N LYS A 147 -15.20 1.31 6.66
CA LYS A 147 -16.29 2.11 6.04
C LYS A 147 -16.51 3.44 6.76
N ASN A 148 -16.44 3.45 8.09
CA ASN A 148 -16.62 4.66 8.90
C ASN A 148 -15.32 5.48 9.02
N SER A 149 -14.16 4.90 8.75
CA SER A 149 -12.93 5.66 8.62
C SER A 149 -12.97 6.40 7.29
N ILE A 150 -12.96 7.73 7.35
CA ILE A 150 -12.74 8.54 6.15
C ILE A 150 -11.40 8.09 5.56
N PRO A 151 -11.33 7.70 4.26
CA PRO A 151 -10.07 7.33 3.65
C PRO A 151 -9.06 8.44 3.91
N LEU A 152 -7.94 8.14 4.57
CA LEU A 152 -6.91 9.14 4.84
C LEU A 152 -6.47 9.88 3.56
N LEU A 153 -6.63 9.23 2.41
CA LEU A 153 -6.41 9.79 1.09
C LEU A 153 -7.39 10.92 0.74
N THR A 154 -8.69 10.75 1.00
CA THR A 154 -9.70 11.79 0.72
C THR A 154 -9.54 12.96 1.67
N TYR A 155 -9.29 12.71 2.96
CA TYR A 155 -9.01 13.78 3.92
C TYR A 155 -7.76 14.58 3.54
N ARG A 156 -6.67 13.90 3.14
CA ARG A 156 -5.46 14.59 2.64
C ARG A 156 -5.77 15.40 1.39
N ALA A 157 -6.49 14.85 0.42
CA ALA A 157 -6.88 15.58 -0.79
C ALA A 157 -7.75 16.81 -0.47
N GLU A 158 -8.70 16.69 0.45
CA GLU A 158 -9.55 17.78 0.94
C GLU A 158 -8.72 18.87 1.63
N SER A 159 -7.82 18.47 2.53
CA SER A 159 -6.95 19.40 3.28
C SER A 159 -6.01 20.19 2.37
N LEU A 160 -5.45 19.56 1.32
CA LEU A 160 -4.64 20.23 0.31
C LEU A 160 -5.48 21.22 -0.51
N LYS A 161 -6.71 20.86 -0.87
CA LYS A 161 -7.64 21.78 -1.55
C LYS A 161 -8.00 22.96 -0.65
N SER A 162 -8.21 22.75 0.65
CA SER A 162 -8.45 23.84 1.59
C SER A 162 -7.24 24.76 1.71
N SER A 163 -6.04 24.20 1.89
CA SER A 163 -4.81 24.98 2.02
C SER A 163 -4.51 25.81 0.76
N THR A 164 -4.73 25.25 -0.43
CA THR A 164 -4.57 26.01 -1.67
C THR A 164 -5.57 27.16 -1.78
N ARG A 165 -6.85 26.95 -1.42
CA ARG A 165 -7.86 28.01 -1.35
C ARG A 165 -7.48 29.09 -0.34
N GLU A 166 -7.06 28.71 0.86
CA GLU A 166 -6.59 29.65 1.88
C GLU A 166 -5.40 30.49 1.41
N ASN A 167 -4.44 29.87 0.72
CA ASN A 167 -3.28 30.58 0.20
C ASN A 167 -3.67 31.56 -0.92
N VAL A 168 -4.62 31.20 -1.79
CA VAL A 168 -5.15 32.10 -2.82
C VAL A 168 -5.91 33.27 -2.20
N LEU A 169 -6.76 33.01 -1.20
CA LEU A 169 -7.48 34.04 -0.46
C LEU A 169 -6.52 34.99 0.26
N LYS A 170 -5.49 34.46 0.95
CA LYS A 170 -4.46 35.27 1.60
C LYS A 170 -3.71 36.15 0.61
N LYS A 171 -3.34 35.62 -0.56
CA LYS A 171 -2.70 36.42 -1.63
C LYS A 171 -3.62 37.54 -2.11
N ALA A 172 -4.89 37.25 -2.39
CA ALA A 172 -5.85 38.26 -2.83
C ALA A 172 -6.05 39.38 -1.79
N VAL A 173 -6.15 39.02 -0.51
CA VAL A 173 -6.24 39.99 0.60
C VAL A 173 -4.95 40.82 0.71
N GLN A 174 -3.79 40.18 0.59
CA GLN A 174 -2.50 40.87 0.65
C GLN A 174 -2.32 41.82 -0.53
N ASP A 175 -2.71 41.41 -1.74
CA ASP A 175 -2.68 42.25 -2.93
C ASP A 175 -3.61 43.46 -2.80
N GLN A 176 -4.81 43.25 -2.25
CA GLN A 176 -5.74 44.35 -1.98
C GLN A 176 -5.19 45.32 -0.92
N ALA A 177 -4.56 44.81 0.14
CA ALA A 177 -3.90 45.63 1.16
C ALA A 177 -2.68 46.38 0.61
N ASN A 178 -1.94 45.79 -0.33
CA ASN A 178 -0.83 46.46 -0.99
C ASN A 178 -1.34 47.56 -1.94
N LYS A 179 -2.44 47.33 -2.64
CA LYS A 179 -3.09 48.35 -3.48
C LYS A 179 -3.61 49.52 -2.65
N SER A 180 -4.25 49.29 -1.50
CA SER A 180 -4.71 50.36 -0.63
C SER A 180 -3.54 51.18 -0.07
N LYS A 181 -2.47 50.53 0.37
CA LYS A 181 -1.22 51.20 0.79
C LYS A 181 -0.57 52.00 -0.34
N GLY A 182 -0.62 51.49 -1.57
CA GLY A 182 -0.13 52.20 -2.75
C GLY A 182 -0.93 53.49 -3.01
N LEU A 183 -2.26 53.40 -2.98
CA LEU A 183 -3.16 54.54 -3.13
C LEU A 183 -2.97 55.58 -2.01
N GLU A 184 -2.79 55.14 -0.77
CA GLU A 184 -2.53 56.01 0.37
C GLU A 184 -1.23 56.82 0.18
N ARG A 185 -0.16 56.17 -0.28
CA ARG A 185 1.10 56.87 -0.61
C ARG A 185 0.93 57.89 -1.73
N VAL A 186 0.17 57.56 -2.77
CA VAL A 186 -0.11 58.50 -3.87
C VAL A 186 -0.90 59.70 -3.34
N LEU A 187 -1.92 59.48 -2.52
CA LEU A 187 -2.69 60.56 -1.89
C LEU A 187 -1.82 61.44 -0.98
N ASP A 188 -0.88 60.85 -0.24
CA ASP A 188 0.02 61.62 0.62
C ASP A 188 1.03 62.45 -0.19
N LEU A 189 1.50 61.93 -1.33
CA LEU A 189 2.30 62.68 -2.29
C LEU A 189 1.49 63.82 -2.93
N GLU A 190 0.22 63.58 -3.28
CA GLU A 190 -0.67 64.64 -3.79
C GLU A 190 -0.92 65.72 -2.74
N LYS A 191 -1.18 65.34 -1.49
CA LYS A 191 -1.37 66.29 -0.37
C LYS A 191 -0.10 67.11 -0.10
N THR A 192 1.08 66.50 -0.15
CA THR A 192 2.34 67.22 0.04
C THR A 192 2.63 68.16 -1.13
N ASN A 193 2.42 67.71 -2.37
CA ASN A 193 2.51 68.58 -3.55
C ASN A 193 1.53 69.76 -3.48
N ALA A 194 0.27 69.52 -3.08
CA ALA A 194 -0.72 70.58 -2.90
C ALA A 194 -0.27 71.61 -1.85
N LYS A 195 0.32 71.17 -0.73
CA LYS A 195 0.90 72.07 0.28
C LYS A 195 2.07 72.90 -0.27
N ILE A 196 2.95 72.29 -1.07
CA ILE A 196 4.08 72.99 -1.71
C ILE A 196 3.56 74.08 -2.67
N TYR A 197 2.60 73.74 -3.53
CA TYR A 197 2.01 74.72 -4.45
C TYR A 197 1.29 75.85 -3.71
N ALA A 198 0.56 75.55 -2.63
CA ALA A 198 -0.08 76.57 -1.80
C ALA A 198 0.96 77.50 -1.14
N GLY A 199 2.06 76.95 -0.63
CA GLY A 199 3.16 77.74 -0.07
C GLY A 199 3.86 78.63 -1.11
N LEU A 200 4.12 78.10 -2.30
CA LEU A 200 4.70 78.85 -3.41
C LEU A 200 3.77 79.99 -3.87
N LEU A 201 2.47 79.72 -3.98
CA LEU A 201 1.47 80.73 -4.32
C LEU A 201 1.43 81.84 -3.26
N PHE A 202 1.46 81.48 -1.98
CA PHE A 202 1.52 82.45 -0.87
C PHE A 202 2.79 83.31 -0.93
N PHE A 203 3.93 82.71 -1.25
CA PHE A 203 5.19 83.43 -1.41
C PHE A 203 5.15 84.44 -2.57
N ILE A 204 4.59 84.06 -3.72
CA ILE A 204 4.38 84.97 -4.85
C ILE A 204 3.45 86.12 -4.45
N LEU A 205 2.38 85.82 -3.71
CA LEU A 205 1.42 86.83 -3.24
C LEU A 205 2.10 87.86 -2.31
N LEU A 206 2.99 87.40 -1.42
CA LEU A 206 3.78 88.28 -0.55
C LEU A 206 4.81 89.15 -1.29
N LEU A 207 5.29 88.70 -2.45
CA LEU A 207 6.21 89.48 -3.28
C LEU A 207 5.53 90.67 -3.99
N GLN A 208 4.22 90.60 -4.24
CA GLN A 208 3.46 91.64 -4.94
C GLN A 208 3.61 93.05 -4.32
N PRO A 209 3.42 93.26 -3.00
CA PRO A 209 3.57 94.59 -2.39
C PRO A 209 5.01 95.11 -2.46
N ILE A 210 6.01 94.24 -2.38
CA ILE A 210 7.43 94.62 -2.47
C ILE A 210 7.74 95.15 -3.87
N LEU A 211 7.26 94.47 -4.91
CA LEU A 211 7.39 94.92 -6.30
C LEU A 211 6.72 96.26 -6.54
N TRP A 212 5.52 96.48 -5.99
CA TRP A 212 4.82 97.77 -6.06
C TRP A 212 5.60 98.89 -5.36
N TRP A 213 6.22 98.60 -4.22
CA TRP A 213 7.02 99.58 -3.49
C TRP A 213 8.28 99.99 -4.28
N VAL A 214 8.96 99.03 -4.91
CA VAL A 214 10.14 99.31 -5.76
C VAL A 214 9.75 100.09 -7.01
N LEU A 215 8.64 99.75 -7.68
CA LEU A 215 8.22 100.43 -8.92
C LEU A 215 7.75 101.87 -8.69
N ARG A 216 7.26 102.19 -7.47
CA ARG A 216 6.78 103.54 -7.14
C ARG A 216 7.89 104.52 -6.78
N ARG A 217 9.10 104.02 -6.52
CA ARG A 217 10.27 104.83 -6.15
C ARG A 217 11.12 105.15 -7.36
#